data_AF-F0X0L8-F1
#
_entry.id   AF-F0X0L8-F1
#
_cell.length_a   1.000
_cell.length_b   1.000
_cell.length_c   1.000
_cell.angle_alpha   90.00
_cell.angle_beta   90.00
_cell.angle_gamma   90.00
#
_symmetry.space_group_name_H-M   'P 1'
#
loop_
_entity.id
_entity.type
_entity.pdbx_description
1 polymer ?
#
loop_
_entity_poly.entity_id
_entity_poly.type
_entity_poly.pdbx_seq_one_letter_code
_entity_poly.pdbx_strand_id
1 'polypeptide(L)'
;MHQLFLYPPSAHISMYNTPVEYSPAIDQAVQQIYSACKGFGTDEKRLIQAIGTQSPETRNRIAARYYEMYKKPLADKIKIKCSGDFGTLMQMISTSLPETEALALHQATKGLGTNESLCIQILSGRSNEEMQLLRRTFFNQTGKDLSVIMNSETSGDFKKVIMAMLQAPRQTYHPSIHTPARAEADAIALYNAGQGRLGTDERTFIRILVESPPSYLCELDALYSRMYHNNIVKAIQKEFSFDAKRSLVLMVRLILDPFPAIAEIFENTMKGFGTNEKELSIALVRYQNVLDHIKNAYKRLYGKDLRNRIHGETSGYYRQLLLAIYDAPQDPPTQHNVDRSQSVMHTWQYQSSIPQHHVSDRSPSMSQMYPSQLVYPAQTQYISSSGYNQHYPPPTQYPQQYYMTSPDVYTYPQVPPASNSHLPPPFPKYYF
;
A
#
# COMPACT_ATOMS: atom_id res chain seq x y z
N MET A 1 9.27 -2.52 14.90
CA MET A 1 9.13 -2.68 13.43
C MET A 1 8.81 -1.33 12.81
N HIS A 2 9.32 -1.07 11.61
CA HIS A 2 9.30 0.25 10.98
C HIS A 2 8.32 0.31 9.81
N GLN A 3 7.81 1.51 9.55
CA GLN A 3 7.09 1.86 8.32
C GLN A 3 7.96 1.52 7.10
N LEU A 4 7.38 0.85 6.10
CA LEU A 4 8.03 0.66 4.80
C LEU A 4 8.00 1.98 4.03
N PHE A 5 9.17 2.40 3.53
CA PHE A 5 9.33 3.52 2.60
C PHE A 5 9.70 2.92 1.24
N LEU A 6 8.76 2.94 0.31
CA LEU A 6 8.86 2.28 -0.99
C LEU A 6 9.34 3.25 -2.08
N TYR A 7 9.09 4.55 -1.92
CA TYR A 7 9.55 5.55 -2.89
C TYR A 7 11.04 5.84 -2.71
N PRO A 8 11.87 5.64 -3.75
CA PRO A 8 13.29 6.00 -3.69
C PRO A 8 13.45 7.53 -3.68
N PRO A 9 14.55 8.10 -3.16
CA PRO A 9 14.75 9.55 -3.10
C PRO A 9 14.55 10.27 -4.44
N SER A 10 14.98 9.66 -5.55
CA SER A 10 14.77 10.21 -6.89
C SER A 10 13.30 10.47 -7.22
N ALA A 11 12.36 9.71 -6.65
CA ALA A 11 10.93 9.92 -6.87
C ALA A 11 10.46 11.29 -6.33
N HIS A 12 11.23 11.91 -5.44
CA HIS A 12 10.94 13.20 -4.85
C HIS A 12 11.66 14.37 -5.55
N ILE A 13 12.48 14.12 -6.58
CA ILE A 13 13.23 15.15 -7.31
C ILE A 13 12.32 16.29 -7.78
N SER A 14 11.17 15.94 -8.38
CA SER A 14 10.20 16.94 -8.88
C SER A 14 9.49 17.68 -7.75
N MET A 15 9.38 17.07 -6.56
CA MET A 15 8.76 17.68 -5.38
C MET A 15 9.68 18.71 -4.72
N TYR A 16 10.99 18.45 -4.69
CA TYR A 16 11.99 19.30 -4.02
C TYR A 16 12.82 20.17 -4.96
N ASN A 17 12.53 20.15 -6.27
CA ASN A 17 13.26 20.89 -7.30
C ASN A 17 14.79 20.68 -7.22
N THR A 18 15.19 19.45 -6.89
CA THR A 18 16.60 19.10 -6.66
C THR A 18 17.33 18.94 -8.00
N PRO A 19 18.49 19.58 -8.22
CA PRO A 19 19.30 19.34 -9.40
C PRO A 19 19.66 17.86 -9.55
N VAL A 20 19.50 17.30 -10.75
CA VAL A 20 19.79 15.89 -11.02
C VAL A 20 21.16 15.78 -11.67
N GLU A 21 22.07 15.07 -11.02
CA GLU A 21 23.33 14.65 -11.62
C GLU A 21 23.18 13.27 -12.27
N TYR A 22 23.80 13.13 -13.45
CA TYR A 22 23.78 11.89 -14.24
C TYR A 22 25.21 11.38 -14.42
N SER A 23 25.42 10.12 -14.09
CA SER A 23 26.68 9.44 -14.37
C SER A 23 26.77 9.06 -15.85
N PRO A 24 27.99 8.83 -16.39
CA PRO A 24 28.16 8.31 -17.74
C PRO A 24 27.40 6.99 -18.00
N ALA A 25 27.20 6.17 -16.97
CA ALA A 25 26.41 4.94 -17.08
C ALA A 25 24.92 5.22 -17.35
N ILE A 26 24.35 6.28 -16.76
CA ILE A 26 22.97 6.71 -17.05
C ILE A 26 22.86 7.17 -18.51
N ASP A 27 23.79 8.00 -18.97
CA ASP A 27 23.83 8.45 -20.37
C ASP A 27 23.92 7.27 -21.34
N GLN A 28 24.78 6.30 -21.04
CA GLN A 28 24.93 5.08 -21.84
C GLN A 28 23.64 4.25 -21.85
N ALA A 29 22.98 4.06 -20.70
CA ALA A 29 21.71 3.33 -20.62
C ALA A 29 20.63 4.01 -21.48
N VAL A 30 20.52 5.34 -21.41
CA VAL A 30 19.59 6.13 -22.24
C VAL A 30 19.86 5.93 -23.73
N GLN A 31 21.12 5.96 -24.16
CA GLN A 31 21.49 5.71 -25.55
C GLN A 31 21.22 4.27 -26.00
N GLN A 32 21.42 3.28 -25.11
CA GLN A 32 21.09 1.88 -25.37
C GLN A 32 19.58 1.70 -25.56
N ILE A 33 18.76 2.32 -24.72
CA ILE A 33 17.29 2.31 -24.83
C ILE A 33 16.86 2.96 -26.15
N TYR A 34 17.39 4.14 -26.47
CA TYR A 34 17.08 4.82 -27.73
C TYR A 34 17.40 3.95 -28.95
N SER A 35 18.57 3.29 -28.92
CA SER A 35 19.01 2.38 -29.97
C SER A 35 18.13 1.13 -30.07
N ALA A 36 17.75 0.53 -28.94
CA ALA A 36 16.87 -0.64 -28.89
C ALA A 36 15.48 -0.37 -29.49
N CYS A 37 15.05 0.90 -29.48
CA CYS A 37 13.77 1.31 -30.03
C CYS A 37 13.87 1.96 -31.43
N LYS A 38 15.00 1.83 -32.14
CA LYS A 38 15.21 2.38 -33.49
C LYS A 38 14.69 1.43 -34.57
N GLY A 39 14.05 1.97 -35.62
CA GLY A 39 13.56 1.19 -36.76
C GLY A 39 12.20 0.51 -36.54
N PHE A 40 11.89 -0.49 -37.38
CA PHE A 40 10.71 -1.34 -37.24
C PHE A 40 11.00 -2.43 -36.19
N GLY A 41 10.14 -2.54 -35.18
CA GLY A 41 10.36 -3.43 -34.03
C GLY A 41 11.09 -2.78 -32.85
N THR A 42 11.50 -3.65 -31.92
CA THR A 42 12.20 -3.35 -30.65
C THR A 42 13.20 -4.47 -30.36
N ASP A 43 14.41 -4.15 -29.90
CA ASP A 43 15.35 -5.14 -29.36
C ASP A 43 15.06 -5.37 -27.87
N GLU A 44 14.21 -6.35 -27.56
CA GLU A 44 13.74 -6.58 -26.19
C GLU A 44 14.87 -6.96 -25.24
N LYS A 45 15.86 -7.74 -25.69
CA LYS A 45 17.00 -8.16 -24.87
C LYS A 45 17.84 -6.97 -24.45
N ARG A 46 18.18 -6.10 -25.41
CA ARG A 46 18.94 -4.87 -25.12
C ARG A 46 18.15 -3.93 -24.21
N LEU A 47 16.84 -3.84 -24.40
CA LEU A 47 15.98 -3.03 -23.55
C LEU A 47 15.96 -3.57 -22.11
N ILE A 48 15.76 -4.88 -21.92
CA ILE A 48 15.85 -5.53 -20.60
C ILE A 48 17.21 -5.27 -19.97
N GLN A 49 18.30 -5.39 -20.72
CA GLN A 49 19.64 -5.15 -20.19
C GLN A 49 19.83 -3.70 -19.74
N ALA A 50 19.31 -2.73 -20.49
CA ALA A 50 19.54 -1.31 -20.22
C ALA A 50 18.74 -0.77 -19.03
N ILE A 51 17.53 -1.29 -18.77
CA ILE A 51 16.65 -0.77 -17.69
C ILE A 51 16.17 -1.83 -16.71
N GLY A 52 15.88 -3.06 -17.17
CA GLY A 52 15.40 -4.16 -16.33
C GLY A 52 16.40 -4.58 -15.26
N THR A 53 17.69 -4.51 -15.55
CA THR A 53 18.77 -4.89 -14.61
C THR A 53 19.16 -3.79 -13.61
N GLN A 54 18.51 -2.63 -13.67
CA GLN A 54 18.86 -1.45 -12.88
C GLN A 54 18.04 -1.36 -11.59
N SER A 55 18.59 -0.70 -10.57
CA SER A 55 17.87 -0.42 -9.32
C SER A 55 16.77 0.64 -9.51
N PRO A 56 15.77 0.75 -8.61
CA PRO A 56 14.70 1.75 -8.75
C PRO A 56 15.21 3.20 -8.85
N GLU A 57 16.18 3.60 -8.02
CA GLU A 57 16.83 4.92 -8.10
C GLU A 57 17.46 5.17 -9.48
N THR A 58 18.17 4.16 -9.99
CA THR A 58 18.86 4.25 -11.28
C THR A 58 17.86 4.36 -12.43
N ARG A 59 16.76 3.59 -12.40
CA ARG A 59 15.69 3.67 -13.41
C ARG A 59 15.01 5.03 -13.44
N ASN A 60 14.75 5.62 -12.28
CA ASN A 60 14.18 6.97 -12.20
C ASN A 60 15.12 8.01 -12.85
N ARG A 61 16.43 7.90 -12.61
CA ARG A 61 17.43 8.78 -13.24
C ARG A 61 17.53 8.56 -14.75
N ILE A 62 17.44 7.31 -15.22
CA ILE A 62 17.35 7.00 -16.66
C ILE A 62 16.12 7.66 -17.28
N ALA A 63 14.95 7.57 -16.65
CA ALA A 63 13.72 8.17 -17.15
C ALA A 63 13.83 9.71 -17.22
N ALA A 64 14.35 10.34 -16.17
CA ALA A 64 14.58 11.79 -16.13
C ALA A 64 15.58 12.22 -17.21
N ARG A 65 16.71 11.51 -17.35
CA ARG A 65 17.72 11.82 -18.36
C ARG A 65 17.21 11.65 -19.78
N TYR A 66 16.42 10.61 -20.03
CA TYR A 66 15.80 10.39 -21.34
C TYR A 66 14.91 11.58 -21.73
N TYR A 67 14.11 12.12 -20.80
CA TYR A 67 13.31 13.30 -21.04
C TYR A 67 14.18 14.53 -21.35
N GLU A 68 15.26 14.75 -20.62
CA GLU A 68 16.17 15.87 -20.89
C GLU A 68 16.78 15.82 -22.30
N MET A 69 17.22 14.64 -22.74
CA MET A 69 17.89 14.44 -24.02
C MET A 69 16.93 14.49 -25.21
N TYR A 70 15.72 13.94 -25.07
CA TYR A 70 14.80 13.75 -26.20
C TYR A 70 13.50 14.56 -26.12
N LYS A 71 13.29 15.29 -25.02
CA LYS A 71 12.10 16.12 -24.75
C LYS A 71 10.78 15.36 -24.87
N LYS A 72 10.81 14.06 -24.57
CA LYS A 72 9.65 13.16 -24.54
C LYS A 72 9.81 12.14 -23.41
N PRO A 73 8.75 11.78 -22.67
CA PRO A 73 8.83 10.78 -21.62
C PRO A 73 9.26 9.41 -22.18
N LEU A 74 10.12 8.70 -21.44
CA LEU A 74 10.54 7.35 -21.82
C LEU A 74 9.35 6.39 -21.91
N ALA A 75 8.45 6.43 -20.94
CA ALA A 75 7.26 5.58 -20.91
C ALA A 75 6.37 5.72 -22.15
N ASP A 76 6.28 6.91 -22.75
CA ASP A 76 5.53 7.11 -24.00
C ASP A 76 6.22 6.42 -25.17
N LYS A 77 7.55 6.49 -25.23
CA LYS A 77 8.33 5.76 -26.23
C LYS A 77 8.12 4.25 -26.09
N ILE A 78 8.16 3.73 -24.86
CA ILE A 78 7.93 2.31 -24.57
C ILE A 78 6.51 1.88 -24.94
N LYS A 79 5.49 2.67 -24.59
CA LYS A 79 4.09 2.40 -24.94
C LYS A 79 3.86 2.25 -26.45
N ILE A 80 4.60 2.99 -27.27
CA ILE A 80 4.53 2.88 -28.73
C ILE A 80 5.26 1.62 -29.24
N LYS A 81 6.31 1.20 -28.54
CA LYS A 81 7.28 0.21 -29.03
C LYS A 81 7.11 -1.19 -28.48
N CYS A 82 6.44 -1.33 -27.36
CA CYS A 82 6.22 -2.59 -26.68
C CYS A 82 4.72 -2.80 -26.45
N SER A 83 4.28 -4.05 -26.42
CA SER A 83 2.87 -4.42 -26.21
C SER A 83 2.77 -5.62 -25.27
N GLY A 84 1.53 -5.97 -24.90
CA GLY A 84 1.25 -7.05 -23.94
C GLY A 84 1.86 -6.79 -22.56
N ASP A 85 1.98 -7.85 -21.76
CA ASP A 85 2.47 -7.76 -20.38
C ASP A 85 3.92 -7.30 -20.29
N PHE A 86 4.74 -7.67 -21.29
CA PHE A 86 6.09 -7.13 -21.42
C PHE A 86 6.08 -5.62 -21.58
N GLY A 87 5.25 -5.07 -22.48
CA GLY A 87 5.14 -3.63 -22.67
C GLY A 87 4.59 -2.91 -21.44
N THR A 88 3.61 -3.50 -20.76
CA THR A 88 3.06 -2.95 -19.51
C THR A 88 4.13 -2.89 -18.42
N LEU A 89 4.84 -3.99 -18.13
CA LEU A 89 5.90 -4.00 -17.11
C LEU A 89 7.07 -3.10 -17.50
N MET A 90 7.47 -3.09 -18.77
CA MET A 90 8.52 -2.20 -19.27
C MET A 90 8.14 -0.72 -19.10
N GLN A 91 6.87 -0.37 -19.30
CA GLN A 91 6.36 0.97 -19.05
C GLN A 91 6.43 1.32 -17.56
N MET A 92 6.02 0.39 -16.67
CA MET A 92 6.05 0.58 -15.22
C MET A 92 7.46 0.87 -14.67
N ILE A 93 8.50 0.26 -15.24
CA ILE A 93 9.89 0.50 -14.83
C ILE A 93 10.57 1.67 -15.57
N SER A 94 9.85 2.32 -16.50
CA SER A 94 10.28 3.48 -17.27
C SER A 94 9.75 4.81 -16.72
N THR A 95 9.03 4.77 -15.60
CA THR A 95 8.52 5.91 -14.83
C THR A 95 8.88 5.75 -13.36
N SER A 96 8.74 6.82 -12.59
CA SER A 96 8.87 6.72 -11.13
C SER A 96 7.75 5.86 -10.53
N LEU A 97 8.00 5.22 -9.38
CA LEU A 97 6.99 4.40 -8.71
C LEU A 97 5.68 5.17 -8.40
N PRO A 98 5.70 6.44 -7.95
CA PRO A 98 4.46 7.21 -7.77
C PRO A 98 3.67 7.40 -9.08
N GLU A 99 4.36 7.62 -10.21
CA GLU A 99 3.72 7.75 -11.53
C GLU A 99 3.12 6.43 -12.00
N THR A 100 3.84 5.32 -11.77
CA THR A 100 3.39 3.96 -12.07
C THR A 100 2.15 3.61 -11.26
N GLU A 101 2.15 3.90 -9.96
CA GLU A 101 1.04 3.60 -9.06
C GLU A 101 -0.18 4.50 -9.32
N ALA A 102 0.05 5.77 -9.65
CA ALA A 102 -1.02 6.69 -10.04
C ALA A 102 -1.71 6.22 -11.34
N LEU A 103 -0.95 5.81 -12.35
CA LEU A 103 -1.49 5.22 -13.57
C LEU A 103 -2.23 3.90 -13.28
N ALA A 104 -1.67 3.05 -12.42
CA ALA A 104 -2.28 1.78 -12.04
C ALA A 104 -3.64 1.99 -11.35
N LEU A 105 -3.74 2.95 -10.42
CA LEU A 105 -4.99 3.37 -9.79
C LEU A 105 -5.97 3.93 -10.82
N HIS A 106 -5.53 4.82 -11.69
CA HIS A 106 -6.40 5.41 -12.72
C HIS A 106 -7.03 4.34 -13.61
N GLN A 107 -6.25 3.33 -14.00
CA GLN A 107 -6.74 2.19 -14.76
C GLN A 107 -7.61 1.26 -13.93
N ALA A 108 -7.34 1.08 -12.64
CA ALA A 108 -8.14 0.26 -11.73
C ALA A 108 -9.56 0.83 -11.53
N THR A 109 -9.71 2.14 -11.69
CA THR A 109 -10.95 2.90 -11.51
C THR A 109 -11.59 3.34 -12.82
N LYS A 110 -11.24 2.70 -13.94
CA LYS A 110 -11.74 3.07 -15.27
C LYS A 110 -12.54 1.93 -15.88
N GLY A 111 -13.75 2.25 -16.32
CA GLY A 111 -14.61 1.31 -17.04
C GLY A 111 -15.74 0.79 -16.14
N LEU A 112 -16.26 -0.39 -16.47
CA LEU A 112 -17.30 -1.04 -15.67
C LEU A 112 -16.64 -1.83 -14.55
N GLY A 113 -16.88 -1.41 -13.31
CA GLY A 113 -16.30 -1.99 -12.11
C GLY A 113 -14.95 -1.39 -11.74
N THR A 114 -14.47 -1.75 -10.55
CA THR A 114 -13.20 -1.30 -9.99
C THR A 114 -12.32 -2.53 -9.74
N ASN A 115 -11.00 -2.42 -9.88
CA ASN A 115 -10.09 -3.43 -9.33
C ASN A 115 -9.75 -3.04 -7.88
N GLU A 116 -10.56 -3.50 -6.92
CA GLU A 116 -10.37 -3.22 -5.50
C GLU A 116 -9.06 -3.84 -4.98
N SER A 117 -8.63 -4.99 -5.52
CA SER A 117 -7.37 -5.66 -5.13
C SER A 117 -6.18 -4.73 -5.31
N LEU A 118 -6.07 -4.14 -6.50
CA LEU A 118 -5.01 -3.21 -6.86
C LEU A 118 -5.11 -1.91 -6.05
N CYS A 119 -6.32 -1.39 -5.83
CA CYS A 119 -6.53 -0.22 -4.98
C CYS A 119 -6.07 -0.46 -3.54
N ILE A 120 -6.42 -1.61 -2.95
CA ILE A 120 -6.01 -2.02 -1.61
C ILE A 120 -4.49 -2.15 -1.53
N GLN A 121 -3.88 -2.90 -2.46
CA GLN A 121 -2.44 -3.09 -2.50
C GLN A 121 -1.69 -1.77 -2.55
N ILE A 122 -2.19 -0.82 -3.35
CA ILE A 122 -1.52 0.46 -3.56
C ILE A 122 -1.72 1.41 -2.37
N LEU A 123 -2.95 1.54 -1.86
CA LEU A 123 -3.30 2.56 -0.86
C LEU A 123 -2.95 2.16 0.58
N SER A 124 -3.00 0.86 0.91
CA SER A 124 -2.82 0.40 2.28
C SER A 124 -1.38 0.57 2.79
N GLY A 125 -1.27 0.96 4.07
CA GLY A 125 -0.01 0.94 4.81
C GLY A 125 0.99 2.04 4.45
N ARG A 126 0.63 3.05 3.64
CA ARG A 126 1.53 4.15 3.25
C ARG A 126 1.87 5.10 4.40
N SER A 127 3.03 5.74 4.28
CA SER A 127 3.35 6.93 5.08
C SER A 127 2.57 8.16 4.58
N ASN A 128 2.45 9.19 5.42
CA ASN A 128 1.79 10.45 5.04
C ASN A 128 2.48 11.10 3.82
N GLU A 129 3.80 11.07 3.79
CA GLU A 129 4.61 11.64 2.71
C GLU A 129 4.35 10.93 1.38
N GLU A 130 4.41 9.60 1.35
CA GLU A 130 4.14 8.82 0.14
C GLU A 130 2.69 8.95 -0.33
N MET A 131 1.74 9.02 0.61
CA MET A 131 0.33 9.23 0.26
C MET A 131 0.13 10.61 -0.37
N GLN A 132 0.74 11.67 0.18
CA GLN A 132 0.69 13.01 -0.40
C GLN A 132 1.34 13.06 -1.78
N LEU A 133 2.51 12.44 -1.94
CA LEU A 133 3.19 12.37 -3.23
C LEU A 133 2.34 11.62 -4.26
N LEU A 134 1.75 10.47 -3.90
CA LEU A 134 0.84 9.76 -4.80
C LEU A 134 -0.32 10.64 -5.23
N ARG A 135 -1.01 11.28 -4.27
CA ARG A 135 -2.19 12.11 -4.56
C ARG A 135 -1.86 13.24 -5.54
N ARG A 136 -0.72 13.91 -5.32
CA ARG A 136 -0.22 14.96 -6.22
C ARG A 136 0.10 14.40 -7.61
N THR A 137 0.82 13.29 -7.69
CA THR A 137 1.19 12.65 -8.96
C THR A 137 -0.05 12.19 -9.72
N PHE A 138 -1.04 11.60 -9.04
CA PHE A 138 -2.31 11.22 -9.63
C PHE A 138 -3.06 12.41 -10.21
N PHE A 139 -3.13 13.53 -9.48
CA PHE A 139 -3.74 14.76 -9.98
C PHE A 139 -3.00 15.28 -11.22
N ASN A 140 -1.67 15.31 -11.20
CA ASN A 140 -0.86 15.79 -12.32
C ASN A 140 -1.06 14.94 -13.59
N GLN A 141 -1.22 13.62 -13.46
CA GLN A 141 -1.38 12.71 -14.59
C GLN A 141 -2.80 12.66 -15.15
N THR A 142 -3.81 12.86 -14.29
CA THR A 142 -5.21 12.59 -14.64
C THR A 142 -6.12 13.82 -14.64
N GLY A 143 -5.66 14.92 -14.04
CA GLY A 143 -6.47 16.12 -13.79
C GLY A 143 -7.56 15.95 -12.72
N LYS A 144 -7.59 14.83 -11.99
CA LYS A 144 -8.64 14.50 -11.00
C LYS A 144 -8.04 14.25 -9.62
N ASP A 145 -8.72 14.67 -8.55
CA ASP A 145 -8.30 14.35 -7.18
C ASP A 145 -8.57 12.87 -6.89
N LEU A 146 -7.56 12.18 -6.34
CA LEU A 146 -7.64 10.76 -6.04
C LEU A 146 -8.76 10.42 -5.03
N SER A 147 -9.01 11.30 -4.06
CA SER A 147 -10.05 11.09 -3.05
C SER A 147 -11.44 11.21 -3.67
N VAL A 148 -11.62 12.13 -4.62
CA VAL A 148 -12.86 12.25 -5.40
C VAL A 148 -13.11 10.97 -6.21
N ILE A 149 -12.09 10.45 -6.89
CA ILE A 149 -12.19 9.19 -7.63
C ILE A 149 -12.52 8.02 -6.69
N MET A 150 -11.73 7.81 -5.63
CA MET A 150 -11.98 6.69 -4.72
C MET A 150 -13.34 6.80 -4.04
N ASN A 151 -13.83 8.02 -3.76
CA ASN A 151 -15.17 8.22 -3.22
C ASN A 151 -16.28 7.83 -4.21
N SER A 152 -16.10 7.99 -5.53
CA SER A 152 -17.10 7.54 -6.51
C SER A 152 -17.04 6.04 -6.80
N GLU A 153 -15.85 5.46 -6.74
CA GLU A 153 -15.58 4.07 -7.15
C GLU A 153 -15.78 3.05 -6.03
N THR A 154 -15.81 3.50 -4.77
CA THR A 154 -16.00 2.60 -3.62
C THR A 154 -17.38 2.76 -2.98
N SER A 155 -17.76 1.84 -2.11
CA SER A 155 -19.02 1.90 -1.34
C SER A 155 -18.88 1.25 0.04
N GLY A 156 -19.89 1.42 0.89
CA GLY A 156 -19.97 0.80 2.22
C GLY A 156 -18.76 1.05 3.10
N ASP A 157 -18.38 0.04 3.88
CA ASP A 157 -17.23 0.14 4.80
C ASP A 157 -15.90 0.23 4.06
N PHE A 158 -15.81 -0.33 2.85
CA PHE A 158 -14.61 -0.20 2.04
C PHE A 158 -14.33 1.27 1.71
N LYS A 159 -15.37 2.04 1.35
CA LYS A 159 -15.26 3.49 1.19
C LYS A 159 -14.79 4.15 2.49
N LYS A 160 -15.42 3.85 3.63
CA LYS A 160 -15.03 4.44 4.93
C LYS A 160 -13.53 4.24 5.20
N VAL A 161 -13.01 3.04 4.96
CA VAL A 161 -11.60 2.68 5.14
C VAL A 161 -10.70 3.47 4.19
N ILE A 162 -10.99 3.45 2.88
CA ILE A 162 -10.15 4.13 1.87
C ILE A 162 -10.15 5.65 2.08
N MET A 163 -11.30 6.24 2.39
CA MET A 163 -11.40 7.68 2.64
C MET A 163 -10.62 8.06 3.90
N ALA A 164 -10.66 7.23 4.97
CA ALA A 164 -9.82 7.45 6.14
C ALA A 164 -8.33 7.44 5.78
N MET A 165 -7.85 6.48 4.97
CA MET A 165 -6.43 6.45 4.55
C MET A 165 -6.01 7.67 3.71
N LEU A 166 -6.92 8.23 2.91
CA LEU A 166 -6.63 9.36 2.02
C LEU A 166 -6.74 10.73 2.69
N GLN A 167 -7.61 10.85 3.70
CA GLN A 167 -8.00 12.12 4.31
C GLN A 167 -7.50 12.29 5.75
N ALA A 168 -7.28 11.21 6.49
CA ALA A 168 -6.75 11.26 7.84
C ALA A 168 -5.24 10.98 7.81
N PRO A 169 -4.38 11.99 8.00
CA PRO A 169 -2.96 11.75 8.14
C PRO A 169 -2.71 10.89 9.38
N ARG A 170 -1.88 9.86 9.25
CA ARG A 170 -1.42 9.07 10.39
C ARG A 170 -0.72 9.99 11.38
N GLN A 171 -0.97 9.79 12.67
CA GLN A 171 -0.35 10.61 13.70
C GLN A 171 1.17 10.35 13.74
N THR A 172 1.93 11.41 13.99
CA THR A 172 3.35 11.27 14.32
C THR A 172 3.47 10.72 15.74
N TYR A 173 4.32 9.73 15.95
CA TYR A 173 4.54 9.19 17.29
C TYR A 173 5.07 10.29 18.22
N HIS A 174 4.46 10.38 19.40
CA HIS A 174 4.82 11.31 20.46
C HIS A 174 4.63 10.62 21.82
N PRO A 175 5.69 10.44 22.63
CA PRO A 175 5.61 9.68 23.88
C PRO A 175 4.57 10.19 24.90
N SER A 176 4.30 11.50 24.94
CA SER A 176 3.29 12.05 25.86
C SER A 176 1.84 11.82 25.41
N ILE A 177 1.62 11.47 24.14
CA ILE A 177 0.29 11.18 23.58
C ILE A 177 0.09 9.67 23.52
N HIS A 178 1.09 8.96 23.00
CA HIS A 178 1.11 7.52 22.77
C HIS A 178 1.63 6.79 24.01
N THR A 179 0.92 7.00 25.12
CA THR A 179 1.27 6.45 26.44
C THR A 179 0.69 5.04 26.63
N PRO A 180 1.19 4.25 27.60
CA PRO A 180 0.58 2.97 27.96
C PRO A 180 -0.90 3.08 28.35
N ALA A 181 -1.28 4.12 29.09
CA ALA A 181 -2.68 4.37 29.46
C ALA A 181 -3.56 4.63 28.24
N ARG A 182 -3.03 5.33 27.22
CA ARG A 182 -3.73 5.54 25.97
C ARG A 182 -3.84 4.25 25.15
N ALA A 183 -2.79 3.42 25.12
CA ALA A 183 -2.84 2.10 24.50
C ALA A 183 -3.91 1.21 25.15
N GLU A 184 -4.02 1.22 26.46
CA GLU A 184 -5.06 0.49 27.19
C GLU A 184 -6.46 1.01 26.85
N ALA A 185 -6.65 2.34 26.85
CA ALA A 185 -7.92 2.94 26.46
C ALA A 185 -8.32 2.61 25.01
N ASP A 186 -7.38 2.65 24.06
CA ASP A 186 -7.64 2.30 22.66
C ASP A 186 -7.89 0.79 22.50
N ALA A 187 -7.23 -0.08 23.29
CA ALA A 187 -7.48 -1.52 23.27
C ALA A 187 -8.91 -1.85 23.75
N ILE A 188 -9.34 -1.20 24.84
CA ILE A 188 -10.71 -1.29 25.36
C ILE A 188 -11.71 -0.75 24.32
N ALA A 189 -11.40 0.39 23.70
CA ALA A 189 -12.26 0.96 22.67
C ALA A 189 -12.39 0.04 21.44
N LEU A 190 -11.29 -0.59 20.97
CA LEU A 190 -11.33 -1.56 19.89
C LEU A 190 -12.17 -2.79 20.25
N TYR A 191 -12.05 -3.32 21.47
CA TYR A 191 -12.85 -4.44 21.91
C TYR A 191 -14.33 -4.08 21.95
N ASN A 192 -14.68 -2.95 22.57
CA ASN A 192 -16.06 -2.47 22.67
C ASN A 192 -16.65 -2.08 21.30
N ALA A 193 -15.82 -1.69 20.33
CA ALA A 193 -16.23 -1.38 18.97
C ALA A 193 -16.49 -2.63 18.11
N GLY A 194 -16.06 -3.82 18.52
CA GLY A 194 -16.24 -5.07 17.78
C GLY A 194 -16.70 -6.20 18.69
N GLN A 195 -15.76 -7.03 19.14
CA GLN A 195 -16.05 -8.27 19.88
C GLN A 195 -16.92 -8.10 21.15
N GLY A 196 -16.90 -6.93 21.77
CA GLY A 196 -17.67 -6.61 22.97
C GLY A 196 -19.13 -6.19 22.71
N ARG A 197 -19.59 -6.19 21.46
CA ARG A 197 -20.95 -5.76 21.10
C ARG A 197 -21.57 -6.64 20.00
N LEU A 198 -22.86 -6.43 19.74
CA LEU A 198 -23.49 -6.91 18.50
C LEU A 198 -23.31 -5.88 17.39
N GLY A 199 -22.85 -6.33 16.22
CA GLY A 199 -22.44 -5.46 15.11
C GLY A 199 -21.09 -4.80 15.35
N THR A 200 -20.69 -3.88 14.46
CA THR A 200 -19.38 -3.22 14.53
C THR A 200 -19.57 -1.71 14.58
N ASP A 201 -18.85 -1.02 15.46
CA ASP A 201 -18.64 0.44 15.34
C ASP A 201 -17.45 0.67 14.42
N GLU A 202 -17.71 0.67 13.11
CA GLU A 202 -16.63 0.76 12.12
C GLU A 202 -15.87 2.08 12.22
N ARG A 203 -16.54 3.17 12.63
CA ARG A 203 -15.91 4.48 12.75
C ARG A 203 -14.81 4.46 13.80
N THR A 204 -15.09 3.94 15.00
CA THR A 204 -14.09 3.83 16.06
C THR A 204 -12.95 2.91 15.65
N PHE A 205 -13.28 1.75 15.06
CA PHE A 205 -12.29 0.77 14.62
C PHE A 205 -11.34 1.35 13.57
N ILE A 206 -11.89 1.95 12.51
CA ILE A 206 -11.12 2.53 11.40
C ILE A 206 -10.26 3.69 11.91
N ARG A 207 -10.82 4.59 12.72
CA ARG A 207 -10.09 5.75 13.26
C ARG A 207 -8.84 5.31 14.04
N ILE A 208 -9.01 4.39 14.99
CA ILE A 208 -7.89 3.91 15.81
C ILE A 208 -6.80 3.29 14.93
N LEU A 209 -7.16 2.41 14.00
CA LEU A 209 -6.17 1.70 13.20
C LEU A 209 -5.47 2.57 12.15
N VAL A 210 -6.20 3.45 11.46
CA VAL A 210 -5.64 4.27 10.37
C VAL A 210 -4.77 5.40 10.92
N GLU A 211 -5.15 5.99 12.06
CA GLU A 211 -4.41 7.12 12.64
C GLU A 211 -3.20 6.67 13.48
N SER A 212 -3.15 5.42 13.95
CA SER A 212 -2.09 4.94 14.85
C SER A 212 -0.70 4.96 14.20
N PRO A 213 0.32 5.56 14.86
CA PRO A 213 1.71 5.41 14.43
C PRO A 213 2.16 3.94 14.45
N PRO A 214 3.13 3.53 13.61
CA PRO A 214 3.57 2.13 13.52
C PRO A 214 4.03 1.52 14.85
N SER A 215 4.85 2.23 15.63
CA SER A 215 5.35 1.75 16.92
C SER A 215 4.22 1.58 17.93
N TYR A 216 3.33 2.56 18.02
CA TYR A 216 2.17 2.52 18.89
C TYR A 216 1.21 1.38 18.51
N LEU A 217 0.97 1.14 17.22
CA LEU A 217 0.12 0.02 16.78
C LEU A 217 0.72 -1.34 17.16
N CYS A 218 2.06 -1.50 17.15
CA CYS A 218 2.71 -2.71 17.66
C CYS A 218 2.44 -2.91 19.16
N GLU A 219 2.56 -1.84 19.95
CA GLU A 219 2.29 -1.88 21.40
C GLU A 219 0.81 -2.19 21.68
N LEU A 220 -0.09 -1.56 20.92
CA LEU A 220 -1.53 -1.77 21.00
C LEU A 220 -1.91 -3.21 20.67
N ASP A 221 -1.34 -3.82 19.62
CA ASP A 221 -1.59 -5.23 19.26
C ASP A 221 -1.13 -6.20 20.36
N ALA A 222 0.06 -5.95 20.93
CA ALA A 222 0.59 -6.75 22.03
C ALA A 222 -0.27 -6.64 23.29
N LEU A 223 -0.77 -5.44 23.61
CA LEU A 223 -1.67 -5.23 24.74
C LEU A 223 -3.03 -5.88 24.50
N TYR A 224 -3.64 -5.64 23.35
CA TYR A 224 -4.93 -6.21 22.95
C TYR A 224 -4.89 -7.75 23.01
N SER A 225 -3.81 -8.36 22.52
CA SER A 225 -3.57 -9.81 22.58
C SER A 225 -3.51 -10.35 24.00
N ARG A 226 -2.91 -9.61 24.94
CA ARG A 226 -2.86 -9.99 26.36
C ARG A 226 -4.22 -9.86 27.04
N MET A 227 -4.96 -8.80 26.74
CA MET A 227 -6.25 -8.53 27.40
C MET A 227 -7.37 -9.45 26.91
N TYR A 228 -7.40 -9.78 25.62
CA TYR A 228 -8.56 -10.42 24.99
C TYR A 228 -8.25 -11.77 24.35
N HIS A 229 -7.03 -12.29 24.52
CA HIS A 229 -6.55 -13.56 23.93
C HIS A 229 -6.80 -13.64 22.41
N ASN A 230 -6.82 -12.49 21.75
CA ASN A 230 -7.07 -12.32 20.32
C ASN A 230 -6.23 -11.14 19.84
N ASN A 231 -5.69 -11.18 18.62
CA ASN A 231 -4.90 -10.07 18.08
C ASN A 231 -5.75 -9.15 17.19
N ILE A 232 -5.23 -7.97 16.87
CA ILE A 232 -5.97 -6.95 16.11
C ILE A 232 -6.35 -7.48 14.71
N VAL A 233 -5.45 -8.21 14.05
CA VAL A 233 -5.72 -8.79 12.72
C VAL A 233 -6.93 -9.73 12.76
N LYS A 234 -6.99 -10.63 13.75
CA LYS A 234 -8.11 -11.55 13.95
C LYS A 234 -9.39 -10.82 14.35
N ALA A 235 -9.29 -9.74 15.14
CA ALA A 235 -10.45 -8.91 15.43
C ALA A 235 -11.03 -8.30 14.14
N ILE A 236 -10.20 -7.68 13.30
CA ILE A 236 -10.63 -7.16 11.99
C ILE A 236 -11.29 -8.26 11.14
N GLN A 237 -10.71 -9.46 11.11
CA GLN A 237 -11.23 -10.57 10.32
C GLN A 237 -12.63 -11.03 10.75
N LYS A 238 -12.98 -10.88 12.02
CA LYS A 238 -14.30 -11.21 12.58
C LYS A 238 -15.31 -10.09 12.36
N GLU A 239 -14.88 -8.84 12.52
CA GLU A 239 -15.77 -7.67 12.53
C GLU A 239 -16.04 -7.07 11.14
N PHE A 240 -15.17 -7.31 10.17
CA PHE A 240 -15.28 -6.76 8.82
C PHE A 240 -15.39 -7.88 7.77
N SER A 241 -15.97 -7.52 6.63
CA SER A 241 -16.11 -8.40 5.47
C SER A 241 -15.50 -7.80 4.20
N PHE A 242 -15.41 -8.61 3.14
CA PHE A 242 -14.99 -8.23 1.79
C PHE A 242 -13.75 -7.30 1.76
N ASP A 243 -13.81 -6.21 1.01
CA ASP A 243 -12.68 -5.32 0.74
C ASP A 243 -12.33 -4.41 1.93
N ALA A 244 -13.29 -4.10 2.80
CA ALA A 244 -13.01 -3.39 4.06
C ALA A 244 -12.08 -4.23 4.94
N LYS A 245 -12.40 -5.53 5.11
CA LYS A 245 -11.53 -6.49 5.82
C LYS A 245 -10.16 -6.58 5.15
N ARG A 246 -10.12 -6.80 3.84
CA ARG A 246 -8.85 -6.94 3.10
C ARG A 246 -7.95 -5.72 3.28
N SER A 247 -8.52 -4.52 3.21
CA SER A 247 -7.79 -3.26 3.35
C SER A 247 -7.24 -3.05 4.76
N LEU A 248 -8.08 -3.24 5.79
CA LEU A 248 -7.65 -3.09 7.19
C LEU A 248 -6.63 -4.16 7.60
N VAL A 249 -6.85 -5.43 7.22
CA VAL A 249 -5.89 -6.50 7.47
C VAL A 249 -4.56 -6.19 6.81
N LEU A 250 -4.55 -5.82 5.52
CA LEU A 250 -3.29 -5.52 4.84
C LEU A 250 -2.58 -4.33 5.47
N MET A 251 -3.30 -3.24 5.80
CA MET A 251 -2.71 -2.08 6.45
C MET A 251 -2.02 -2.43 7.77
N VAL A 252 -2.70 -3.18 8.66
CA VAL A 252 -2.15 -3.56 9.96
C VAL A 252 -0.97 -4.52 9.78
N ARG A 253 -1.09 -5.50 8.88
CA ARG A 253 -0.02 -6.47 8.62
C ARG A 253 1.22 -5.87 7.98
N LEU A 254 1.08 -4.82 7.16
CA LEU A 254 2.23 -4.06 6.65
C LEU A 254 3.03 -3.36 7.77
N ILE A 255 2.48 -3.25 8.98
CA ILE A 255 3.17 -2.73 10.16
C ILE A 255 3.69 -3.88 11.04
N LEU A 256 2.86 -4.91 11.29
CA LEU A 256 3.16 -5.98 12.25
C LEU A 256 3.98 -7.14 11.67
N ASP A 257 3.80 -7.48 10.38
CA ASP A 257 4.44 -8.60 9.71
C ASP A 257 4.59 -8.35 8.19
N PRO A 258 5.29 -7.28 7.77
CA PRO A 258 5.25 -6.80 6.39
C PRO A 258 5.69 -7.84 5.35
N PHE A 259 6.78 -8.57 5.59
CA PHE A 259 7.32 -9.48 4.58
C PHE A 259 6.45 -10.72 4.35
N PRO A 260 5.91 -11.39 5.39
CA PRO A 260 4.86 -12.39 5.20
C PRO A 260 3.64 -11.86 4.46
N ALA A 261 3.13 -10.67 4.84
CA ALA A 261 1.97 -10.07 4.19
C ALA A 261 2.22 -9.79 2.69
N ILE A 262 3.40 -9.29 2.34
CA ILE A 262 3.77 -9.04 0.95
C ILE A 262 4.01 -10.35 0.19
N ALA A 263 4.58 -11.38 0.82
CA ALA A 263 4.72 -12.70 0.20
C ALA A 263 3.35 -13.30 -0.17
N GLU A 264 2.32 -13.09 0.64
CA GLU A 264 0.93 -13.44 0.29
C GLU A 264 0.38 -12.61 -0.88
N ILE A 265 0.74 -11.33 -1.01
CA ILE A 265 0.39 -10.54 -2.19
C ILE A 265 0.95 -11.22 -3.45
N PHE A 266 2.25 -11.57 -3.47
CA PHE A 266 2.86 -12.27 -4.60
C PHE A 266 2.17 -13.61 -4.89
N GLU A 267 1.88 -14.43 -3.87
CA GLU A 267 1.18 -15.69 -4.14
C GLU A 267 -0.23 -15.46 -4.69
N ASN A 268 -0.94 -14.45 -4.21
CA ASN A 268 -2.29 -14.14 -4.69
C ASN A 268 -2.33 -13.74 -6.17
N THR A 269 -1.23 -13.25 -6.75
CA THR A 269 -1.18 -12.95 -8.19
C THR A 269 -0.93 -14.18 -9.06
N MET A 270 -0.50 -15.29 -8.47
CA MET A 270 -0.05 -16.50 -9.17
C MET A 270 -0.83 -17.75 -8.81
N LYS A 271 -1.61 -17.73 -7.73
CA LYS A 271 -2.39 -18.88 -7.27
C LYS A 271 -3.63 -19.08 -8.14
N GLY A 272 -3.99 -20.34 -8.37
CA GLY A 272 -5.16 -20.71 -9.16
C GLY A 272 -4.81 -20.96 -10.61
N PHE A 273 -5.79 -20.75 -11.51
CA PHE A 273 -5.61 -20.99 -12.94
C PHE A 273 -5.17 -19.68 -13.62
N GLY A 274 -3.95 -19.69 -14.19
CA GLY A 274 -3.34 -18.51 -14.78
C GLY A 274 -2.70 -17.58 -13.75
N THR A 275 -2.20 -16.45 -14.23
CA THR A 275 -1.55 -15.41 -13.43
C THR A 275 -2.24 -14.08 -13.69
N ASN A 276 -2.24 -13.20 -12.69
CA ASN A 276 -2.62 -11.80 -12.87
C ASN A 276 -1.33 -11.01 -13.14
N GLU A 277 -0.92 -10.93 -14.40
CA GLU A 277 0.36 -10.34 -14.82
C GLU A 277 0.46 -8.88 -14.40
N LYS A 278 -0.65 -8.13 -14.40
CA LYS A 278 -0.67 -6.73 -13.97
C LYS A 278 -0.37 -6.59 -12.47
N GLU A 279 -1.04 -7.38 -11.64
CA GLU A 279 -0.81 -7.34 -10.18
C GLU A 279 0.54 -7.96 -9.80
N LEU A 280 1.04 -8.94 -10.54
CA LEU A 280 2.40 -9.47 -10.36
C LEU A 280 3.45 -8.41 -10.70
N SER A 281 3.27 -7.70 -11.81
CA SER A 281 4.16 -6.63 -12.28
C SER A 281 4.22 -5.50 -11.27
N ILE A 282 3.08 -5.00 -10.79
CA ILE A 282 3.05 -3.93 -9.80
C ILE A 282 3.63 -4.39 -8.46
N ALA A 283 3.38 -5.64 -8.03
CA ALA A 283 3.95 -6.18 -6.79
C ALA A 283 5.48 -6.21 -6.86
N LEU A 284 6.04 -6.69 -7.97
CA LEU A 284 7.49 -6.76 -8.16
C LEU A 284 8.12 -5.36 -8.17
N VAL A 285 7.55 -4.42 -8.93
CA VAL A 285 8.09 -3.05 -9.05
C VAL A 285 7.96 -2.29 -7.73
N ARG A 286 6.81 -2.38 -7.06
CA ARG A 286 6.53 -1.68 -5.79
C ARG A 286 7.42 -2.17 -4.65
N TYR A 287 7.67 -3.47 -4.58
CA TYR A 287 8.39 -4.07 -3.45
C TYR A 287 9.84 -4.46 -3.75
N GLN A 288 10.39 -4.02 -4.90
CA GLN A 288 11.76 -4.34 -5.30
C GLN A 288 12.76 -4.01 -4.17
N ASN A 289 12.73 -2.79 -3.62
CA ASN A 289 13.67 -2.33 -2.58
C ASN A 289 13.67 -3.15 -1.28
N VAL A 290 12.64 -3.97 -1.05
CA VAL A 290 12.55 -4.85 0.14
C VAL A 290 12.48 -6.33 -0.24
N LEU A 291 12.76 -6.65 -1.51
CA LEU A 291 12.55 -7.97 -2.07
C LEU A 291 13.34 -9.04 -1.35
N ASP A 292 14.59 -8.79 -0.93
CA ASP A 292 15.43 -9.78 -0.24
C ASP A 292 14.78 -10.33 1.05
N HIS A 293 14.07 -9.48 1.80
CA HIS A 293 13.31 -9.92 2.97
C HIS A 293 12.08 -10.76 2.58
N ILE A 294 11.44 -10.40 1.46
CA ILE A 294 10.29 -11.11 0.91
C ILE A 294 10.71 -12.48 0.39
N LYS A 295 11.88 -12.65 -0.24
CA LYS A 295 12.40 -13.96 -0.69
C LYS A 295 12.41 -14.96 0.47
N ASN A 296 12.96 -14.53 1.61
CA ASN A 296 13.05 -15.32 2.83
C ASN A 296 11.67 -15.61 3.43
N ALA A 297 10.78 -14.61 3.51
CA ALA A 297 9.43 -14.79 4.03
C ALA A 297 8.60 -15.75 3.16
N TYR A 298 8.65 -15.59 1.84
CA TYR A 298 7.95 -16.43 0.88
C TYR A 298 8.42 -17.89 0.98
N LYS A 299 9.73 -18.13 1.05
CA LYS A 299 10.27 -19.49 1.24
C LYS A 299 9.80 -20.15 2.53
N ARG A 300 9.71 -19.39 3.64
CA ARG A 300 9.19 -19.90 4.92
C ARG A 300 7.70 -20.24 4.85
N LEU A 301 6.89 -19.40 4.19
CA LEU A 301 5.44 -19.59 4.10
C LEU A 301 5.04 -20.73 3.15
N TYR A 302 5.70 -20.83 2.00
CA TYR A 302 5.26 -21.70 0.90
C TYR A 302 6.20 -22.87 0.61
N GLY A 303 7.36 -22.94 1.27
CA GLY A 303 8.36 -23.98 1.02
C GLY A 303 8.99 -23.91 -0.38
N LYS A 304 8.73 -22.85 -1.14
CA LYS A 304 9.17 -22.66 -2.53
C LYS A 304 9.92 -21.34 -2.67
N ASP A 305 10.86 -21.30 -3.59
CA ASP A 305 11.55 -20.06 -3.94
C ASP A 305 10.65 -19.15 -4.80
N LEU A 306 10.55 -17.86 -4.45
CA LEU A 306 9.68 -16.91 -5.16
C LEU A 306 10.13 -16.70 -6.62
N ARG A 307 11.44 -16.70 -6.89
CA ARG A 307 11.96 -16.57 -8.24
C ARG A 307 11.52 -17.74 -9.11
N ASN A 308 11.62 -18.95 -8.57
CA ASN A 308 11.16 -20.17 -9.24
C ASN A 308 9.64 -20.18 -9.42
N ARG A 309 8.88 -19.69 -8.44
CA ARG A 309 7.43 -19.52 -8.55
C ARG A 309 7.08 -18.62 -9.74
N ILE A 310 7.69 -17.43 -9.82
CA ILE A 310 7.48 -16.47 -10.92
C ILE A 310 7.88 -17.07 -12.27
N HIS A 311 9.02 -17.77 -12.32
CA HIS A 311 9.48 -18.43 -13.54
C HIS A 311 8.47 -19.47 -14.06
N GLY A 312 7.87 -20.26 -13.17
CA GLY A 312 6.90 -21.30 -13.52
C GLY A 312 5.57 -20.77 -14.07
N GLU A 313 5.19 -19.56 -13.69
CA GLU A 313 3.90 -18.94 -14.02
C GLU A 313 3.92 -18.02 -15.23
N THR A 314 5.10 -17.62 -15.69
CA THR A 314 5.24 -16.59 -16.73
C THR A 314 6.04 -17.12 -17.90
N SER A 315 6.08 -16.44 -19.05
CA SER A 315 6.88 -16.87 -20.21
C SER A 315 7.40 -15.72 -21.07
N GLY A 316 8.19 -16.06 -22.11
CA GLY A 316 8.70 -15.11 -23.09
C GLY A 316 9.56 -13.98 -22.49
N TYR A 317 9.54 -12.82 -23.15
CA TYR A 317 10.26 -11.63 -22.68
C TYR A 317 9.67 -11.03 -21.41
N TYR A 318 8.38 -11.26 -21.14
CA TYR A 318 7.77 -10.86 -19.87
C TYR A 318 8.43 -11.56 -18.68
N ARG A 319 8.61 -12.89 -18.74
CA ARG A 319 9.38 -13.63 -17.73
C ARG A 319 10.80 -13.11 -17.61
N GLN A 320 11.50 -12.92 -18.72
CA GLN A 320 12.89 -12.46 -18.71
C GLN A 320 13.01 -11.10 -18.02
N LEU A 321 12.07 -10.18 -18.27
CA LEU A 321 12.03 -8.89 -17.64
C LEU A 321 11.70 -8.98 -16.14
N LEU A 322 10.70 -9.76 -15.74
CA LEU A 322 10.39 -10.01 -14.32
C LEU A 322 11.63 -10.51 -13.57
N LEU A 323 12.34 -11.49 -14.12
CA LEU A 323 13.52 -12.05 -13.48
C LEU A 323 14.69 -11.06 -13.46
N ALA A 324 14.87 -10.26 -14.52
CA ALA A 324 15.87 -9.19 -14.51
C ALA A 324 15.60 -8.15 -13.42
N ILE A 325 14.33 -7.77 -13.21
CA ILE A 325 13.94 -6.85 -12.13
C ILE A 325 14.11 -7.50 -10.76
N TYR A 326 13.78 -8.78 -10.63
CA TYR A 326 13.92 -9.55 -9.39
C TYR A 326 15.38 -9.70 -8.94
N ASP A 327 16.28 -9.89 -9.92
CA ASP A 327 17.72 -10.07 -9.72
C ASP A 327 18.50 -8.75 -9.71
N ALA A 328 17.85 -7.62 -10.05
CA ALA A 328 18.47 -6.30 -10.07
C ALA A 328 18.96 -5.88 -8.67
N PRO A 329 20.02 -5.06 -8.59
CA PRO A 329 20.51 -4.54 -7.33
C PRO A 329 19.45 -3.69 -6.64
N GLN A 330 19.47 -3.71 -5.31
CA GLN A 330 18.66 -2.83 -4.49
C GLN A 330 19.32 -1.47 -4.33
N ASP A 331 18.52 -0.43 -4.15
CA ASP A 331 19.06 0.88 -3.79
C ASP A 331 19.74 0.80 -2.41
N PRO A 332 20.88 1.48 -2.21
CA PRO A 332 21.47 1.57 -0.88
C PRO A 332 20.48 2.23 0.08
N PRO A 333 20.44 1.80 1.36
CA PRO A 333 19.59 2.44 2.35
C PRO A 333 19.93 3.93 2.45
N THR A 334 18.92 4.79 2.34
CA THR A 334 19.07 6.24 2.33
C THR A 334 19.52 6.75 3.70
N GLN A 335 20.36 7.80 3.78
CA GLN A 335 20.78 8.37 5.07
C GLN A 335 19.60 8.82 5.94
N HIS A 336 18.50 9.28 5.33
CA HIS A 336 17.24 9.56 6.04
C HIS A 336 16.58 8.31 6.65
N ASN A 337 16.73 7.13 6.02
CA ASN A 337 16.38 5.83 6.62
C ASN A 337 17.40 5.37 7.67
N VAL A 338 18.67 5.76 7.55
CA VAL A 338 19.74 5.47 8.52
C VAL A 338 19.57 6.31 9.80
N ASP A 339 19.32 7.62 9.70
CA ASP A 339 19.11 8.50 10.86
C ASP A 339 17.84 8.15 11.64
N ARG A 340 16.80 7.67 10.95
CA ARG A 340 15.59 7.10 11.58
C ARG A 340 15.78 5.69 12.16
N SER A 341 16.83 4.96 11.77
CA SER A 341 17.13 3.61 12.27
C SER A 341 18.25 3.57 13.32
N GLN A 342 19.14 4.58 13.38
CA GLN A 342 20.21 4.67 14.37
C GLN A 342 19.71 4.97 15.80
N SER A 343 18.54 5.59 15.99
CA SER A 343 17.93 5.66 17.34
C SER A 343 17.30 4.34 17.79
N VAL A 344 17.27 3.30 16.94
CA VAL A 344 16.42 2.10 17.13
C VAL A 344 17.17 0.76 17.04
N MET A 345 18.43 0.73 16.58
CA MET A 345 19.24 -0.51 16.52
C MET A 345 19.50 -1.18 17.88
N HIS A 346 19.28 -0.49 19.01
CA HIS A 346 19.52 -1.06 20.34
C HIS A 346 18.49 -2.12 20.78
N THR A 347 17.41 -2.34 20.02
CA THR A 347 16.28 -3.21 20.42
C THR A 347 16.24 -4.60 19.77
N TRP A 348 16.99 -4.85 18.69
CA TRP A 348 17.00 -6.16 18.03
C TRP A 348 17.86 -7.21 18.74
N GLN A 349 18.92 -6.82 19.44
CA GLN A 349 19.75 -7.77 20.19
C GLN A 349 19.06 -8.30 21.47
N TYR A 350 17.96 -7.70 21.92
CA TYR A 350 17.30 -8.07 23.18
C TYR A 350 16.18 -9.12 23.02
N GLN A 351 15.56 -9.23 21.84
CA GLN A 351 14.50 -10.21 21.57
C GLN A 351 15.03 -11.59 21.11
N SER A 352 16.30 -11.67 20.69
CA SER A 352 16.97 -12.95 20.39
C SER A 352 17.50 -13.67 21.63
N SER A 353 17.45 -13.02 22.80
CA SER A 353 18.06 -13.49 24.06
C SER A 353 17.06 -13.90 25.14
N ILE A 354 15.76 -13.99 24.83
CA ILE A 354 14.77 -14.54 25.76
C ILE A 354 14.85 -16.08 25.70
N PRO A 355 15.13 -16.79 26.80
CA PRO A 355 15.16 -18.25 26.81
C PRO A 355 13.79 -18.82 26.45
N GLN A 356 13.74 -19.71 25.46
CA GLN A 356 12.52 -20.46 25.17
C GLN A 356 12.28 -21.47 26.28
N HIS A 357 11.21 -21.28 27.05
CA HIS A 357 10.66 -22.37 27.86
C HIS A 357 10.08 -23.42 26.91
N HIS A 358 10.68 -24.61 26.94
CA HIS A 358 10.20 -25.80 26.26
C HIS A 358 8.71 -26.04 26.60
N VAL A 359 7.85 -25.90 25.60
CA VAL A 359 6.52 -26.53 25.60
C VAL A 359 6.54 -27.58 24.51
N SER A 360 6.26 -28.80 24.93
CA SER A 360 6.34 -30.05 24.17
C SER A 360 5.63 -30.03 22.82
N ASP A 361 6.31 -30.60 21.84
CA ASP A 361 5.86 -30.88 20.47
C ASP A 361 4.47 -31.52 20.40
N ARG A 362 3.56 -30.86 19.68
CA ARG A 362 2.76 -31.39 18.55
C ARG A 362 1.69 -30.36 18.16
N SER A 363 1.94 -29.64 17.06
CA SER A 363 0.92 -28.88 16.33
C SER A 363 0.99 -29.29 14.85
N PRO A 364 -0.13 -29.64 14.18
CA PRO A 364 -0.10 -30.09 12.79
C PRO A 364 0.09 -28.94 11.81
N SER A 365 0.78 -29.22 10.69
CA SER A 365 0.99 -28.31 9.57
C SER A 365 -0.31 -27.83 8.93
N MET A 366 -0.38 -26.53 8.62
CA MET A 366 -1.52 -25.82 8.04
C MET A 366 -1.73 -26.11 6.53
N SER A 367 -1.69 -27.39 6.13
CA SER A 367 -1.82 -27.84 4.73
C SER A 367 -3.00 -28.78 4.49
N GLN A 368 -3.96 -28.90 5.42
CA GLN A 368 -5.13 -29.76 5.27
C GLN A 368 -6.42 -29.05 5.70
N MET A 369 -6.88 -28.06 4.93
CA MET A 369 -8.26 -27.57 5.05
C MET A 369 -8.79 -27.13 3.67
N TYR A 370 -9.00 -28.10 2.79
CA TYR A 370 -10.03 -28.02 1.75
C TYR A 370 -10.54 -29.44 1.45
N PRO A 371 -11.81 -29.75 1.71
CA PRO A 371 -12.51 -30.77 0.96
C PRO A 371 -13.36 -30.13 -0.14
N SER A 372 -13.20 -30.70 -1.32
CA SER A 372 -14.01 -30.51 -2.51
C SER A 372 -15.47 -30.92 -2.28
N GLN A 373 -16.38 -30.18 -2.92
CA GLN A 373 -17.71 -30.54 -3.42
C GLN A 373 -18.60 -31.47 -2.56
N LEU A 374 -19.73 -30.94 -2.06
CA LEU A 374 -20.96 -31.72 -1.95
C LEU A 374 -22.19 -30.89 -2.36
N VAL A 375 -23.02 -31.55 -3.17
CA VAL A 375 -24.29 -31.16 -3.76
C VAL A 375 -25.40 -31.23 -2.70
N TYR A 376 -26.35 -30.29 -2.72
CA TYR A 376 -27.60 -30.37 -1.95
C TYR A 376 -28.80 -30.51 -2.89
N PRO A 377 -29.74 -31.46 -2.66
CA PRO A 377 -31.08 -31.38 -3.22
C PRO A 377 -32.02 -30.65 -2.27
N ALA A 378 -32.98 -29.95 -2.86
CA ALA A 378 -34.09 -29.27 -2.20
C ALA A 378 -35.13 -30.26 -1.63
N GLN A 379 -35.78 -29.92 -0.51
CA GLN A 379 -37.24 -29.96 -0.36
C GLN A 379 -37.74 -29.32 0.94
N THR A 380 -38.91 -28.71 0.79
CA THR A 380 -39.75 -27.87 1.65
C THR A 380 -40.33 -28.62 2.87
N GLN A 381 -40.57 -27.93 3.99
CA GLN A 381 -41.88 -27.97 4.67
C GLN A 381 -42.06 -26.86 5.73
N TYR A 382 -43.24 -26.24 5.69
CA TYR A 382 -43.78 -25.27 6.64
C TYR A 382 -44.21 -25.96 7.94
N ILE A 383 -43.93 -25.35 9.09
CA ILE A 383 -44.79 -25.47 10.29
C ILE A 383 -44.89 -24.10 10.97
N SER A 384 -46.13 -23.62 11.02
CA SER A 384 -46.63 -22.51 11.82
C SER A 384 -46.80 -22.92 13.29
N SER A 385 -46.41 -22.07 14.25
CA SER A 385 -47.08 -22.01 15.54
C SER A 385 -46.95 -20.64 16.21
N SER A 386 -48.04 -20.29 16.89
CA SER A 386 -48.43 -18.99 17.38
C SER A 386 -47.83 -18.63 18.75
N GLY A 387 -47.52 -17.34 18.91
CA GLY A 387 -47.88 -16.55 20.09
C GLY A 387 -47.16 -16.79 21.42
N TYR A 388 -46.37 -15.80 21.86
CA TYR A 388 -46.48 -15.24 23.22
C TYR A 388 -45.99 -13.79 23.22
N ASN A 389 -46.87 -12.92 23.68
CA ASN A 389 -46.73 -11.47 23.82
C ASN A 389 -46.02 -11.18 25.15
N GLN A 390 -44.89 -10.46 25.16
CA GLN A 390 -44.41 -9.79 26.36
C GLN A 390 -44.15 -8.31 26.07
N HIS A 391 -44.97 -7.47 26.71
CA HIS A 391 -44.83 -6.03 26.79
C HIS A 391 -43.53 -5.64 27.50
N TYR A 392 -42.73 -4.80 26.87
CA TYR A 392 -41.69 -4.01 27.55
C TYR A 392 -42.18 -2.55 27.68
N PRO A 393 -41.94 -1.88 28.82
CA PRO A 393 -42.32 -0.49 29.02
C PRO A 393 -41.44 0.46 28.19
N PRO A 394 -41.93 1.67 27.84
CA PRO A 394 -41.18 2.62 27.03
C PRO A 394 -40.01 3.24 27.84
N PRO A 395 -38.86 3.55 27.20
CA PRO A 395 -37.73 4.16 27.89
C PRO A 395 -38.03 5.60 28.28
N THR A 396 -37.64 5.90 29.52
CA THR A 396 -37.70 7.18 30.22
C THR A 396 -36.89 8.26 29.49
N GLN A 397 -37.48 9.46 29.33
CA GLN A 397 -36.80 10.66 28.83
C GLN A 397 -35.68 11.09 29.80
N TYR A 398 -34.46 11.25 29.28
CA TYR A 398 -33.38 11.94 29.99
C TYR A 398 -33.39 13.44 29.63
N PRO A 399 -33.01 14.33 30.58
CA PRO A 399 -33.18 15.77 30.43
C PRO A 399 -32.22 16.40 29.41
N GLN A 400 -32.76 17.34 28.62
CA GLN A 400 -32.02 18.26 27.76
C GLN A 400 -31.06 19.11 28.60
N GLN A 401 -29.74 18.98 28.37
CA GLN A 401 -28.79 19.98 28.82
C GLN A 401 -28.58 21.01 27.72
N TYR A 402 -28.91 22.25 28.06
CA TYR A 402 -28.72 23.45 27.25
C TYR A 402 -27.22 23.70 27.05
N TYR A 403 -26.74 23.65 25.80
CA TYR A 403 -25.48 24.31 25.45
C TYR A 403 -25.77 25.79 25.17
N MET A 404 -25.30 26.64 26.08
CA MET A 404 -25.17 28.07 25.85
C MET A 404 -24.23 28.30 24.66
N THR A 405 -24.72 29.00 23.65
CA THR A 405 -23.93 29.51 22.53
C THR A 405 -23.15 30.75 22.99
N SER A 406 -21.87 30.81 22.65
CA SER A 406 -21.14 32.08 22.51
C SER A 406 -20.20 31.99 21.30
N PRO A 407 -20.07 33.06 20.51
CA PRO A 407 -19.44 33.00 19.19
C PRO A 407 -17.99 33.51 19.27
N ASP A 408 -17.02 32.64 19.07
CA ASP A 408 -15.65 33.07 18.79
C ASP A 408 -15.41 33.09 17.28
N VAL A 409 -15.39 34.31 16.74
CA VAL A 409 -15.07 34.65 15.36
C VAL A 409 -13.55 34.53 15.18
N TYR A 410 -13.08 33.53 14.43
CA TYR A 410 -11.70 33.51 13.94
C TYR A 410 -11.58 34.45 12.72
N THR A 411 -10.98 35.62 12.93
CA THR A 411 -10.50 36.52 11.88
C THR A 411 -9.14 36.05 11.36
N TYR A 412 -9.01 35.92 10.04
CA TYR A 412 -7.72 35.69 9.38
C TYR A 412 -6.84 36.96 9.46
N PRO A 413 -5.52 36.85 9.70
CA PRO A 413 -4.63 38.00 9.66
C PRO A 413 -4.47 38.53 8.23
N GLN A 414 -4.69 39.84 8.06
CA GLN A 414 -4.42 40.57 6.82
C GLN A 414 -2.91 40.74 6.64
N VAL A 415 -2.40 40.38 5.46
CA VAL A 415 -1.01 40.58 5.04
C VAL A 415 -0.86 42.03 4.54
N PRO A 416 0.17 42.80 4.97
CA PRO A 416 0.38 44.15 4.46
C PRO A 416 0.90 44.12 3.00
N PRO A 417 0.62 45.16 2.19
CA PRO A 417 1.06 45.18 0.79
C PRO A 417 2.57 45.41 0.71
N ALA A 418 3.30 44.43 0.16
CA ALA A 418 4.71 44.56 -0.19
C ALA A 418 4.87 45.07 -1.63
N SER A 419 5.80 46.00 -1.78
CA SER A 419 6.15 46.80 -2.94
C SER A 419 6.70 46.01 -4.15
N ASN A 420 6.49 46.59 -5.33
CA ASN A 420 7.02 46.18 -6.64
C ASN A 420 8.52 45.83 -6.61
N SER A 421 8.85 44.57 -6.92
CA SER A 421 10.08 44.21 -7.63
C SER A 421 9.85 42.93 -8.43
N HIS A 422 10.38 42.91 -9.66
CA HIS A 422 10.06 41.96 -10.73
C HIS A 422 10.31 40.48 -10.37
N LEU A 423 9.26 39.65 -10.47
CA LEU A 423 9.35 38.19 -10.58
C LEU A 423 9.29 37.77 -12.07
N PRO A 424 10.08 36.78 -12.51
CA PRO A 424 9.96 36.23 -13.87
C PRO A 424 8.65 35.44 -14.03
N PRO A 425 8.09 35.36 -15.25
CA PRO A 425 6.75 34.84 -15.47
C PRO A 425 6.65 33.32 -15.24
N PRO A 426 5.49 32.80 -14.79
CA PRO A 426 5.25 31.36 -14.65
C PRO A 426 5.05 30.70 -16.02
N PHE A 427 5.63 29.51 -16.21
CA PHE A 427 5.44 28.69 -17.42
C PHE A 427 3.99 28.17 -17.56
N PRO A 428 3.49 27.99 -18.80
CA PRO A 428 2.06 27.87 -19.07
C PRO A 428 1.48 26.49 -18.74
N LYS A 429 0.23 26.54 -18.28
CA LYS A 429 -0.69 25.42 -18.02
C LYS A 429 -0.90 24.58 -19.29
N TYR A 430 -0.79 23.26 -19.18
CA TYR A 430 -1.28 22.34 -20.23
C TYR A 430 -2.76 22.03 -19.99
N TYR A 431 -3.56 22.29 -21.03
CA TYR A 431 -4.91 21.80 -21.21
C TYR A 431 -4.86 20.29 -21.51
N PHE A 432 -5.68 19.51 -20.82
CA PHE A 432 -6.04 18.13 -21.15
C PHE A 432 -7.56 18.02 -21.20
#